data_AF-A0A377Z4Q5-F1
#
_entry.id   AF-A0A377Z4Q5-F1
#
_cell.length_a   1.000
_cell.length_b   1.000
_cell.length_c   1.000
_cell.angle_alpha   90.00
_cell.angle_beta   90.00
_cell.angle_gamma   90.00
#
_symmetry.space_group_name_H-M   'P 1'
#
loop_
_entity.id
_entity.type
_entity.pdbx_description
1 polymer ?
#
loop_
_entity_poly.entity_id
_entity_poly.type
_entity_poly.pdbx_seq_one_letter_code
_entity_poly.pdbx_strand_id
1 'polypeptide(L)'
;MQELRSGGRELVRKIEEYQPQALAVLGKQAFELAFNQRGAKWGKQAMSIGTTQVWVLPNPSGLNRATLDKLVAAYRELDDAMATRGSSGERRLSRDGHLNAIKKAPRRELFNRL
;
A
#
# COMPACT_ATOMS: atom_id res chain seq x y z
N MET A 1 8.48 20.38 -7.51
CA MET A 1 9.29 19.33 -8.18
C MET A 1 10.38 18.74 -7.28
N GLN A 2 11.10 19.53 -6.46
CA GLN A 2 12.09 18.98 -5.53
C GLN A 2 11.45 18.22 -4.35
N GLU A 3 10.35 18.73 -3.78
CA GLU A 3 9.65 18.12 -2.64
C GLU A 3 9.11 16.70 -2.90
N LEU A 4 8.68 16.39 -4.13
CA LEU A 4 8.18 15.04 -4.46
C LEU A 4 9.32 14.02 -4.55
N ARG A 5 10.53 14.45 -4.95
CA ARG A 5 11.71 13.58 -5.02
C ARG A 5 12.37 13.36 -3.67
N SER A 6 12.41 14.38 -2.80
CA SER A 6 12.81 14.18 -1.40
C SER A 6 11.77 13.35 -0.64
N GLY A 7 10.48 13.58 -0.88
CA GLY A 7 9.39 12.78 -0.32
C GLY A 7 9.44 11.30 -0.71
N GLY A 8 9.83 10.98 -1.95
CA GLY A 8 10.01 9.59 -2.41
C GLY A 8 11.08 8.83 -1.62
N ARG A 9 12.22 9.46 -1.32
CA ARG A 9 13.30 8.82 -0.54
C ARG A 9 12.90 8.58 0.92
N GLU A 10 12.26 9.57 1.54
CA GLU A 10 11.75 9.43 2.92
C GLU A 10 10.65 8.35 2.99
N LEU A 11 9.82 8.26 1.94
CA LEU A 11 8.81 7.20 1.82
C LEU A 11 9.45 5.82 1.75
N VAL A 12 10.46 5.62 0.89
CA VAL A 12 11.16 4.32 0.78
C VAL A 12 11.75 3.92 2.13
N ARG A 13 12.44 4.84 2.82
CA ARG A 13 13.00 4.60 4.15
C ARG A 13 11.93 4.15 5.15
N LYS A 14 10.79 4.82 5.21
CA LYS A 14 9.67 4.41 6.07
C LYS A 14 9.13 3.03 5.70
N ILE A 15 9.02 2.72 4.41
CA ILE A 15 8.53 1.41 3.98
C ILE A 15 9.51 0.30 4.33
N GLU A 16 10.81 0.55 4.26
CA GLU A 16 11.85 -0.38 4.71
C GLU A 16 11.82 -0.59 6.24
N GLU A 17 11.50 0.46 7.00
CA GLU A 17 11.38 0.42 8.47
C GLU A 17 10.13 -0.34 8.93
N TYR A 18 8.94 0.01 8.39
CA TYR A 18 7.66 -0.53 8.85
C TYR A 18 7.23 -1.82 8.14
N GLN A 19 7.80 -2.12 6.96
CA GLN A 19 7.53 -3.31 6.14
C GLN A 19 6.04 -3.68 6.02
N PRO A 20 5.17 -2.74 5.59
CA PRO A 20 3.76 -3.05 5.41
C PRO A 20 3.57 -4.10 4.30
N GLN A 21 2.42 -4.76 4.27
CA GLN A 21 2.14 -5.73 3.20
C GLN A 21 2.04 -5.07 1.81
N ALA A 22 1.58 -3.82 1.76
CA ALA A 22 1.49 -3.03 0.55
C ALA A 22 1.67 -1.52 0.82
N LEU A 23 2.25 -0.84 -0.18
CA LEU A 23 2.27 0.60 -0.35
C LEU A 23 1.29 0.97 -1.48
N ALA A 24 0.27 1.77 -1.19
CA ALA A 24 -0.66 2.30 -2.18
C ALA A 24 -0.33 3.77 -2.51
N VAL A 25 0.09 4.04 -3.74
CA VAL A 25 0.37 5.39 -4.25
C VAL A 25 -0.85 5.93 -4.99
N LEU A 26 -1.38 7.06 -4.54
CA LEU A 26 -2.62 7.64 -5.05
C LEU A 26 -2.36 8.55 -6.26
N GLY A 27 -2.29 7.93 -7.43
CA GLY A 27 -2.15 8.59 -8.73
C GLY A 27 -0.86 8.21 -9.46
N LYS A 28 -0.97 8.04 -10.79
CA LYS A 28 0.16 7.66 -11.65
C LYS A 28 1.31 8.64 -11.60
N GLN A 29 1.03 9.94 -11.71
CA GLN A 29 2.08 10.97 -11.71
C GLN A 29 2.85 10.98 -10.38
N ALA A 30 2.18 10.78 -9.25
CA ALA A 30 2.85 10.71 -7.95
C ALA A 30 3.81 9.51 -7.89
N PHE A 31 3.37 8.35 -8.39
CA PHE A 31 4.22 7.16 -8.50
C PHE A 31 5.40 7.38 -9.45
N GLU A 32 5.14 7.87 -10.66
CA GLU A 32 6.16 8.10 -11.69
C GLU A 32 7.24 9.08 -11.19
N LEU A 33 6.85 10.14 -10.47
CA LEU A 33 7.77 11.10 -9.88
C LEU A 33 8.55 10.54 -8.69
N ALA A 34 7.88 9.79 -7.79
CA ALA A 34 8.51 9.23 -6.60
C ALA A 34 9.52 8.12 -6.92
N PHE A 35 9.23 7.30 -7.95
CA PHE A 35 10.03 6.13 -8.32
C PHE A 35 10.82 6.30 -9.63
N ASN A 36 10.81 7.49 -10.23
CA ASN A 36 11.47 7.80 -11.50
C ASN A 36 11.11 6.78 -12.61
N GLN A 37 9.84 6.39 -12.68
CA GLN A 37 9.29 5.50 -13.70
C GLN A 37 8.39 6.26 -14.66
N ARG A 38 8.10 5.69 -15.84
CA ARG A 38 7.18 6.24 -16.82
C ARG A 38 6.20 5.18 -17.29
N GLY A 39 4.99 5.58 -17.63
CA GLY A 39 3.98 4.71 -18.22
C GLY A 39 3.34 3.77 -17.21
N ALA A 40 3.27 4.18 -15.94
CA ALA A 40 2.73 3.35 -14.88
C ALA A 40 1.28 2.92 -15.19
N LYS A 41 1.00 1.64 -14.93
CA LYS A 41 -0.35 1.07 -15.05
C LYS A 41 -1.08 1.20 -13.71
N TRP A 42 -2.41 1.21 -13.75
CA TRP A 42 -3.20 1.13 -12.51
C TRP A 42 -3.08 -0.27 -11.90
N GLY A 43 -3.23 -0.36 -10.59
CA GLY A 43 -3.17 -1.62 -9.85
C GLY A 43 -1.75 -1.97 -9.38
N LYS A 44 -1.51 -3.27 -9.18
CA LYS A 44 -0.23 -3.80 -8.69
C LYS A 44 0.91 -3.55 -9.66
N GLN A 45 2.04 -3.09 -9.14
CA GLN A 45 3.26 -2.90 -9.92
C GLN A 45 4.17 -4.13 -9.84
N ALA A 46 5.02 -4.30 -10.84
CA ALA A 46 6.05 -5.34 -10.84
C ALA A 46 7.13 -5.10 -9.77
N MET A 47 7.34 -3.84 -9.38
CA MET A 47 8.30 -3.48 -8.35
C MET A 47 7.77 -3.73 -6.93
N SER A 48 8.70 -3.99 -6.01
CA SER A 48 8.46 -4.04 -4.57
C SER A 48 9.52 -3.23 -3.83
N ILE A 49 9.25 -2.89 -2.57
CA ILE A 49 10.25 -2.35 -1.62
C ILE A 49 10.42 -3.42 -0.55
N GLY A 50 11.51 -4.19 -0.64
CA GLY A 50 11.63 -5.44 0.12
C GLY A 50 10.46 -6.39 -0.17
N THR A 51 9.75 -6.80 0.88
CA THR A 51 8.54 -7.65 0.80
C THR A 51 7.24 -6.87 0.60
N THR A 52 7.30 -5.54 0.63
CA THR A 52 6.17 -4.63 0.45
C THR A 52 5.79 -4.55 -1.03
N GLN A 53 4.56 -4.92 -1.36
CA GLN A 53 4.04 -4.76 -2.74
C GLN A 53 3.73 -3.28 -3.02
N VAL A 54 4.04 -2.81 -4.23
CA VAL A 54 3.69 -1.44 -4.62
C VAL A 54 2.46 -1.43 -5.53
N TRP A 55 1.52 -0.55 -5.23
CA TRP A 55 0.26 -0.39 -5.94
C TRP A 55 0.05 1.06 -6.36
N VAL A 56 -0.55 1.26 -7.53
CA VAL A 56 -0.96 2.59 -8.02
C VAL A 56 -2.47 2.63 -8.10
N LEU A 57 -3.09 3.45 -7.26
CA LEU A 57 -4.54 3.58 -7.15
C LEU A 57 -5.01 4.96 -7.58
N PRO A 58 -6.24 5.10 -8.11
CA PRO A 58 -6.80 6.41 -8.41
C PRO A 58 -6.94 7.27 -7.15
N ASN A 59 -6.66 8.58 -7.26
CA ASN A 59 -6.77 9.52 -6.13
C ASN A 59 -8.26 9.79 -5.81
N PRO A 60 -8.73 9.66 -4.56
CA PRO A 60 -10.15 9.86 -4.23
C PRO A 60 -10.61 11.32 -4.23
N SER A 61 -9.72 12.29 -4.48
CA SER A 61 -10.10 13.71 -4.52
C SER A 61 -11.14 14.02 -5.62
N GLY A 62 -12.03 14.98 -5.36
CA GLY A 62 -13.08 15.39 -6.31
C GLY A 62 -12.57 16.01 -7.62
N LEU A 63 -11.26 16.28 -7.73
CA LEU A 63 -10.62 16.69 -8.98
C LEU A 63 -10.30 15.50 -9.89
N ASN A 64 -10.38 14.27 -9.36
CA ASN A 64 -10.25 13.07 -10.16
C ASN A 64 -11.53 12.83 -10.98
N ARG A 65 -11.35 12.55 -12.27
CA ARG A 65 -12.43 12.22 -13.21
C ARG A 65 -12.88 10.76 -13.14
N ALA A 66 -12.28 9.96 -12.25
CA ALA A 66 -12.70 8.58 -12.04
C ALA A 66 -14.10 8.52 -11.40
N THR A 67 -14.95 7.63 -11.88
CA THR A 67 -16.25 7.37 -11.25
C THR A 67 -16.04 6.70 -9.89
N LEU A 68 -17.02 6.86 -8.99
CA LEU A 68 -17.01 6.18 -7.69
C LEU A 68 -16.83 4.68 -7.84
N ASP A 69 -17.53 4.05 -8.79
CA ASP A 69 -17.41 2.61 -9.05
C ASP A 69 -15.99 2.19 -9.42
N LYS A 70 -15.27 3.02 -10.20
CA LYS A 70 -13.86 2.74 -10.55
C LYS A 70 -12.92 2.92 -9.36
N LEU A 71 -13.20 3.88 -8.48
CA LEU A 71 -12.47 4.02 -7.21
C LEU A 71 -12.69 2.77 -6.36
N VAL A 72 -13.95 2.40 -6.11
CA VAL A 72 -14.31 1.24 -5.29
C VAL A 72 -13.69 -0.04 -5.85
N ALA A 73 -13.77 -0.27 -7.16
CA ALA A 73 -13.17 -1.46 -7.79
C ALA A 73 -11.66 -1.53 -7.59
N ALA A 74 -10.93 -0.42 -7.80
CA ALA A 74 -9.47 -0.40 -7.65
C ALA A 74 -9.03 -0.62 -6.20
N TYR A 75 -9.77 -0.09 -5.22
CA TYR A 75 -9.46 -0.29 -3.81
C TYR A 75 -9.84 -1.69 -3.32
N ARG A 76 -10.92 -2.29 -3.84
CA ARG A 76 -11.30 -3.68 -3.56
C ARG A 76 -10.26 -4.67 -4.07
N GLU A 77 -9.72 -4.46 -5.27
CA GLU A 77 -8.66 -5.31 -5.82
C GLU A 77 -7.44 -5.38 -4.88
N LEU A 78 -7.04 -4.26 -4.30
CA LEU A 78 -5.99 -4.22 -3.28
C LEU A 78 -6.38 -4.99 -2.02
N ASP A 79 -7.60 -4.79 -1.50
CA ASP A 79 -8.08 -5.45 -0.28
C ASP A 79 -8.10 -6.98 -0.42
N ASP A 80 -8.64 -7.49 -1.54
CA ASP A 80 -8.68 -8.91 -1.86
C ASP A 80 -7.27 -9.53 -1.95
N ALA A 81 -6.34 -8.81 -2.57
CA ALA A 81 -4.95 -9.24 -2.67
C ALA A 81 -4.27 -9.31 -1.29
N MET A 82 -4.61 -8.42 -0.35
CA MET A 82 -4.06 -8.44 1.00
C MET A 82 -4.72 -9.54 1.87
N ALA A 83 -6.02 -9.77 1.72
CA ALA A 83 -6.74 -10.83 2.43
C ALA A 83 -6.19 -12.24 2.10
N THR A 84 -5.83 -12.47 0.84
CA THR A 84 -5.23 -13.73 0.37
C THR A 84 -3.87 -14.01 1.03
N ARG A 85 -3.08 -12.98 1.35
CA ARG A 85 -1.80 -13.13 2.06
C ARG A 85 -1.98 -13.34 3.56
N GLY A 86 -2.91 -12.63 4.20
CA GLY A 86 -3.21 -12.79 5.63
C GLY A 86 -3.60 -14.24 5.97
N SER A 87 -4.46 -14.84 5.15
CA SER A 87 -4.90 -16.24 5.30
C SER A 87 -3.82 -17.29 4.99
N SER A 88 -2.74 -16.91 4.30
CA SER A 88 -1.59 -17.77 4.00
C SER A 88 -0.52 -17.70 5.11
N GLY A 89 -0.37 -16.55 5.77
CA GLY A 89 0.49 -16.38 6.95
C GLY A 89 -0.08 -17.00 8.23
N GLU A 90 -1.40 -16.85 8.49
CA GLU A 90 -2.07 -17.45 9.66
C GLU A 90 -2.14 -18.99 9.60
N ARG A 91 -2.24 -19.59 8.40
CA ARG A 91 -2.19 -21.05 8.23
C ARG A 91 -0.82 -21.68 8.51
N ARG A 92 0.26 -20.93 8.37
CA ARG A 92 1.63 -21.41 8.65
C ARG A 92 1.96 -21.30 10.14
N LEU A 93 1.47 -20.26 10.82
CA LEU A 93 1.65 -20.04 12.25
C LEU A 93 0.80 -20.97 13.15
N SER A 94 -0.20 -21.66 12.59
CA SER A 94 -1.04 -22.60 13.35
C SER A 94 -0.48 -24.04 13.40
N ARG A 95 0.56 -24.37 12.63
CA ARG A 95 1.15 -25.73 12.60
C ARG A 95 2.28 -25.94 13.61
N ASP A 96 2.99 -24.89 13.99
CA ASP A 96 4.04 -24.96 15.00
C ASP A 96 3.48 -24.41 16.31
N GLY A 97 3.07 -25.32 17.20
CA GLY A 97 2.48 -25.01 18.49
C GLY A 97 3.43 -24.23 19.39
N HIS A 98 3.32 -22.90 19.39
CA HIS A 98 3.66 -22.09 20.56
C HIS A 98 2.83 -20.80 20.56
N LEU A 99 1.92 -20.73 21.52
CA LEU A 99 1.11 -19.55 21.80
C LEU A 99 2.02 -18.40 22.24
N ASN A 100 2.07 -17.32 21.47
CA ASN A 100 2.36 -16.01 22.03
C ASN A 100 1.35 -15.00 21.49
N ALA A 101 0.44 -14.61 22.38
CA ALA A 101 -0.60 -13.64 22.14
C ALA A 101 0.03 -12.24 22.00
N ILE A 102 0.39 -11.85 20.78
CA ILE A 102 0.54 -10.43 20.44
C ILE A 102 -0.87 -9.93 20.10
N LYS A 103 -1.55 -9.39 21.12
CA LYS A 103 -2.82 -8.69 20.98
C LYS A 103 -2.67 -7.63 19.89
N LYS A 104 -3.45 -7.77 18.80
CA LYS A 104 -3.63 -6.75 17.75
C LYS A 104 -4.13 -5.45 18.42
N ALA A 105 -3.38 -4.36 18.29
CA ALA A 105 -3.90 -3.03 18.65
C ALA A 105 -5.04 -2.64 17.69
N PRO A 106 -6.11 -1.97 18.17
CA PRO A 106 -7.27 -1.66 17.35
C PRO A 106 -6.92 -0.63 16.26
N ARG A 107 -7.35 -0.94 15.04
CA ARG A 107 -7.07 -0.26 13.75
C ARG A 107 -7.73 1.12 13.60
N ARG A 108 -7.92 1.88 14.67
CA ARG A 108 -8.70 3.14 14.66
C ARG A 108 -8.04 4.35 15.33
N GLU A 109 -6.72 4.52 15.35
CA GLU A 109 -6.12 5.79 15.83
C GLU A 109 -4.84 6.22 15.09
N LEU A 110 -4.87 6.27 13.75
CA LEU A 110 -3.75 6.85 12.98
C LEU A 110 -4.13 8.04 12.08
N PHE A 111 -5.36 8.54 12.17
CA PHE A 111 -5.83 9.60 11.26
C PHE A 111 -5.88 11.02 11.84
N ASN A 112 -5.60 11.25 13.12
CA ASN A 112 -5.65 12.59 13.73
C ASN A 112 -4.34 12.95 14.46
N ARG A 113 -3.29 13.26 13.70
CA ARG A 113 -2.19 14.15 14.13
C ARG A 113 -1.55 14.81 12.90
N LEU A 114 -2.28 15.78 12.35
CA LEU A 114 -1.76 16.96 11.63
C LEU A 114 -2.59 18.16 12.09
#